data_AF-A0A8J9S9G0-F1
#
_entry.id   AF-A0A8J9S9G0-F1
#
_cell.length_a   1.000
_cell.length_b   1.000
_cell.length_c   1.000
_cell.angle_alpha   90.00
_cell.angle_beta   90.00
_cell.angle_gamma   90.00
#
_symmetry.space_group_name_H-M   'P 1'
#
loop_
_entity.id
_entity.type
_entity.pdbx_description
1 polymer ?
#
loop_
_entity_poly.entity_id
_entity_poly.type
_entity_poly.pdbx_seq_one_letter_code
_entity_poly.pdbx_strand_id
1 'polypeptide(L)'
;MSDIAAESVARRTRSSARAAGTTFTSTKMEAAVLTPLPGDRPPRPPLSPVTGKAPSGRRIPISGNESNYTPLAQTVPASDRQEAVRQAASSTASAVGNFLQALPKRYGPAVPPADHHLWQMAAKSLAAIAVLWMVSILIGGFLHSEVHHGMETKALHARLPLLWFDRLLRRHGPLLPLPIFAIRLAVDIAAVMSNGHDLRSPQGDRLRHRLAEAGVVYVGVTAVRLFVYGLHYAGVYRLLSRAGAVSAVPIQLMSDHIFLGASVVAILSAELVLLRCTLRQASCPVHVKTLARAGLLAAAALLVLVCGDMHFTAKFFHERMETFLGAILGLLAFQIPIAWWLLYGYSVV
;
A
#
# COMPACT_ATOMS: atom_id res chain seq x y z
N MET A 1 45.70 -8.21 -58.94
CA MET A 1 44.53 -9.12 -58.86
C MET A 1 43.73 -8.74 -57.63
N SER A 2 43.01 -7.65 -57.76
CA SER A 2 42.44 -6.86 -56.65
C SER A 2 41.14 -6.25 -57.16
N ASP A 3 40.08 -7.07 -57.22
CA ASP A 3 38.74 -6.64 -57.65
C ASP A 3 37.65 -7.56 -57.08
N ILE A 4 37.67 -7.78 -55.75
CA ILE A 4 36.53 -8.37 -55.03
C ILE A 4 36.40 -7.67 -53.67
N ALA A 5 36.08 -6.38 -53.66
CA ALA A 5 35.79 -5.65 -52.41
C ALA A 5 34.89 -4.41 -52.57
N ALA A 6 34.08 -4.34 -53.64
CA ALA A 6 33.26 -3.15 -53.92
C ALA A 6 31.79 -3.44 -54.26
N GLU A 7 31.24 -4.60 -53.85
CA GLU A 7 29.86 -4.99 -54.20
C GLU A 7 29.00 -5.46 -53.02
N SER A 8 29.22 -4.91 -51.81
CA SER A 8 28.37 -5.23 -50.64
C SER A 8 27.74 -4.02 -49.95
N VAL A 9 27.98 -2.79 -50.42
CA VAL A 9 27.48 -1.56 -49.76
C VAL A 9 26.28 -0.92 -50.49
N ALA A 10 25.93 -1.37 -51.69
CA ALA A 10 24.84 -0.77 -52.50
C ALA A 10 23.45 -1.44 -52.37
N ARG A 11 23.21 -2.33 -51.39
CA ARG A 11 21.94 -3.07 -51.24
C ARG A 11 21.07 -2.68 -50.04
N ARG A 12 21.32 -1.55 -49.37
CA ARG A 12 20.58 -1.18 -48.14
C ARG A 12 19.84 0.15 -48.13
N THR A 13 19.56 0.74 -49.28
CA THR A 13 18.83 2.03 -49.37
C THR A 13 17.67 2.07 -50.38
N ARG A 14 17.06 0.93 -50.71
CA ARG A 14 15.79 0.89 -51.46
C ARG A 14 14.84 -0.20 -50.93
N SER A 15 14.12 0.10 -49.85
CA SER A 15 12.80 -0.49 -49.61
C SER A 15 11.97 0.43 -48.71
N SER A 16 11.61 1.58 -49.25
CA SER A 16 10.41 2.30 -48.82
C SER A 16 9.58 2.56 -50.06
N ALA A 17 8.26 2.42 -49.90
CA ALA A 17 7.17 2.76 -50.80
C ALA A 17 6.56 1.65 -51.68
N ARG A 18 5.25 1.45 -51.42
CA ARG A 18 4.17 0.85 -52.26
C ARG A 18 4.23 -0.67 -52.47
N ALA A 19 3.14 -1.43 -52.44
CA ALA A 19 1.71 -1.19 -52.27
C ALA A 19 1.01 -2.58 -52.14
N ALA A 20 -0.12 -2.63 -51.44
CA ALA A 20 -1.29 -3.52 -51.60
C ALA A 20 -2.00 -3.59 -50.24
N GLY A 21 -3.24 -3.13 -50.04
CA GLY A 21 -4.37 -3.19 -50.95
C GLY A 21 -5.17 -4.46 -50.67
N THR A 22 -5.84 -4.54 -49.53
CA THR A 22 -6.83 -5.58 -49.24
C THR A 22 -8.10 -4.96 -48.67
N THR A 23 -9.11 -5.00 -49.54
CA THR A 23 -10.51 -4.71 -49.32
C THR A 23 -11.09 -5.71 -48.33
N PHE A 24 -11.73 -5.25 -47.25
CA PHE A 24 -12.60 -6.08 -46.43
C PHE A 24 -13.95 -5.38 -46.26
N THR A 25 -14.92 -5.85 -47.03
CA THR A 25 -16.35 -5.65 -46.80
C THR A 25 -16.81 -6.68 -45.78
N SER A 26 -17.41 -6.26 -44.65
CA SER A 26 -18.57 -6.98 -44.11
C SER A 26 -19.27 -6.20 -42.98
N THR A 27 -20.57 -6.01 -43.20
CA THR A 27 -21.70 -5.94 -42.25
C THR A 27 -21.75 -4.87 -41.15
N LYS A 28 -22.66 -3.91 -41.41
CA LYS A 28 -23.61 -3.32 -40.46
C LYS A 28 -23.84 -4.18 -39.21
N MET A 29 -23.64 -3.60 -38.04
CA MET A 29 -24.47 -3.90 -36.88
C MET A 29 -24.79 -2.58 -36.16
N GLU A 30 -26.02 -2.12 -36.39
CA GLU A 30 -26.72 -1.15 -35.57
C GLU A 30 -26.95 -1.75 -34.17
N ALA A 31 -26.58 -1.01 -33.13
CA ALA A 31 -27.32 -0.94 -31.87
C ALA A 31 -26.71 0.19 -31.02
N ALA A 32 -27.21 1.39 -31.23
CA ALA A 32 -27.04 2.48 -30.28
C ALA A 32 -27.77 2.12 -28.98
N VAL A 33 -27.04 1.87 -27.91
CA VAL A 33 -27.61 1.87 -26.56
C VAL A 33 -27.77 3.33 -26.15
N LEU A 34 -28.95 3.88 -26.49
CA LEU A 34 -29.47 5.11 -25.92
C LEU A 34 -29.73 4.87 -24.42
N THR A 35 -28.92 5.48 -23.57
CA THR A 35 -29.28 5.73 -22.17
C THR A 35 -30.57 6.56 -22.14
N PRO A 36 -31.61 6.12 -21.41
CA PRO A 36 -32.84 6.90 -21.31
C PRO A 36 -32.60 8.15 -20.46
N LEU A 37 -33.05 9.28 -20.99
CA LEU A 37 -33.28 10.52 -20.24
C LEU A 37 -34.19 10.24 -19.04
N PRO A 38 -34.02 10.95 -17.91
CA PRO A 38 -34.88 10.81 -16.74
C PRO A 38 -36.27 11.37 -17.07
N GLY A 39 -37.16 10.50 -17.53
CA GLY A 39 -38.58 10.77 -17.70
C GLY A 39 -39.30 10.82 -16.34
N ASP A 40 -40.06 11.88 -16.19
CA ASP A 40 -41.16 12.15 -15.26
C ASP A 40 -41.52 11.04 -14.26
N ARG A 41 -41.27 11.33 -12.99
CA ARG A 41 -41.94 10.61 -11.90
C ARG A 41 -43.44 10.86 -11.99
N PRO A 42 -44.30 9.83 -11.94
CA PRO A 42 -45.73 10.06 -11.80
C PRO A 42 -46.01 10.82 -10.49
N PRO A 43 -47.03 11.70 -10.47
CA PRO A 43 -47.40 12.42 -9.26
C PRO A 43 -47.72 11.41 -8.16
N ARG A 44 -47.14 11.64 -6.97
CA ARG A 44 -47.49 10.87 -5.77
C ARG A 44 -49.00 10.99 -5.54
N PRO A 45 -49.71 9.89 -5.26
CA PRO A 45 -51.09 9.98 -4.83
C PRO A 45 -51.17 10.82 -3.54
N PRO A 46 -52.22 11.64 -3.38
CA PRO A 46 -52.42 12.41 -2.17
C PRO A 46 -52.51 11.47 -0.97
N LEU A 47 -51.71 11.74 0.05
CA LEU A 47 -51.82 11.09 1.36
C LEU A 47 -53.24 11.35 1.88
N SER A 48 -54.05 10.30 1.95
CA SER A 48 -55.32 10.35 2.66
C SER A 48 -55.03 10.70 4.13
N PRO A 49 -55.79 11.63 4.74
CA PRO A 49 -55.66 11.91 6.16
C PRO A 49 -56.15 10.67 6.93
N VAL A 50 -55.20 9.91 7.49
CA VAL A 50 -55.52 8.89 8.48
C VAL A 50 -55.91 9.63 9.76
N THR A 51 -57.21 9.88 9.91
CA THR A 51 -57.86 10.21 11.18
C THR A 51 -57.89 8.97 12.06
N GLY A 52 -56.71 8.52 12.49
CA GLY A 52 -56.53 7.48 13.48
C GLY A 52 -56.56 8.09 14.88
N LYS A 53 -57.69 7.94 15.58
CA LYS A 53 -57.83 8.18 17.02
C LYS A 53 -56.65 7.55 17.76
N ALA A 54 -55.89 8.38 18.47
CA ALA A 54 -54.86 7.96 19.40
C ALA A 54 -55.47 7.01 20.45
N PRO A 55 -54.94 5.78 20.63
CA PRO A 55 -55.23 5.01 21.81
C PRO A 55 -54.59 5.74 23.00
N SER A 56 -55.45 6.20 23.92
CA SER A 56 -55.08 6.65 25.26
C SER A 56 -54.46 5.45 26.03
N GLY A 57 -53.18 5.24 25.79
CA GLY A 57 -52.37 4.20 26.42
C GLY A 57 -51.53 4.81 27.55
N ARG A 58 -52.13 4.84 28.75
CA ARG A 58 -51.51 4.62 30.05
C ARG A 58 -50.02 5.00 30.16
N ARG A 59 -49.73 6.20 30.68
CA ARG A 59 -48.41 6.53 31.24
C ARG A 59 -48.05 5.49 32.30
N ILE A 60 -47.07 4.65 31.99
CA ILE A 60 -46.33 3.91 33.01
C ILE A 60 -45.45 4.96 33.70
N PRO A 61 -45.61 5.22 35.00
CA PRO A 61 -44.64 6.02 35.74
C PRO A 61 -43.34 5.20 35.80
N ILE A 62 -42.35 5.60 35.00
CA ILE A 62 -40.97 5.21 35.23
C ILE A 62 -40.56 5.96 36.49
N SER A 63 -40.72 5.31 37.64
CA SER A 63 -40.11 5.71 38.89
C SER A 63 -38.60 5.70 38.67
N GLY A 64 -38.04 6.90 38.52
CA GLY A 64 -36.62 7.15 38.48
C GLY A 64 -36.01 6.76 39.82
N ASN A 65 -35.51 5.54 39.90
CA ASN A 65 -34.49 5.21 40.88
C ASN A 65 -33.17 5.66 40.27
N GLU A 66 -32.82 6.93 40.49
CA GLU A 66 -31.49 7.50 40.27
C GLU A 66 -30.50 6.83 41.24
N SER A 67 -30.25 5.54 41.04
CA SER A 67 -29.18 4.84 41.73
C SER A 67 -27.86 5.20 41.05
N ASN A 68 -27.17 6.19 41.62
CA ASN A 68 -25.71 6.22 41.78
C ASN A 68 -24.89 5.52 40.68
N TYR A 69 -24.94 6.02 39.45
CA TYR A 69 -23.78 5.89 38.56
C TYR A 69 -22.85 7.05 38.85
N THR A 70 -22.08 6.94 39.94
CA THR A 70 -20.80 7.66 40.03
C THR A 70 -19.94 7.16 38.87
N PRO A 71 -19.59 7.98 37.87
CA PRO A 71 -18.55 7.61 36.95
C PRO A 71 -17.26 7.56 37.77
N LEU A 72 -16.85 6.36 38.17
CA LEU A 72 -15.48 6.06 38.57
C LEU A 72 -14.60 6.18 37.32
N ALA A 73 -14.53 7.39 36.76
CA ALA A 73 -13.44 7.80 35.92
C ALA A 73 -12.23 7.88 36.86
N GLN A 74 -11.61 6.73 37.13
CA GLN A 74 -10.26 6.71 37.66
C GLN A 74 -9.39 7.37 36.59
N THR A 75 -9.18 8.67 36.76
CA THR A 75 -8.20 9.44 36.01
C THR A 75 -6.84 8.83 36.34
N VAL A 76 -6.40 7.87 35.52
CA VAL A 76 -5.03 7.38 35.56
C VAL A 76 -4.13 8.62 35.46
N PRO A 77 -3.29 8.89 36.48
CA PRO A 77 -2.41 10.05 36.52
C PRO A 77 -1.64 10.19 35.21
N ALA A 78 -1.47 11.43 34.74
CA ALA A 78 -0.73 11.69 33.51
C ALA A 78 0.70 11.13 33.54
N SER A 79 1.31 11.02 34.73
CA SER A 79 2.61 10.37 34.97
C SER A 79 2.61 8.89 34.57
N ASP A 80 1.55 8.17 34.92
CA ASP A 80 1.48 6.72 34.73
C ASP A 80 1.28 6.37 33.26
N ARG A 81 0.59 7.24 32.51
CA ARG A 81 0.50 7.14 31.04
C ARG A 81 1.86 7.35 30.37
N GLN A 82 2.64 8.33 30.82
CA GLN A 82 3.97 8.58 30.26
C GLN A 82 4.94 7.42 30.51
N GLU A 83 4.88 6.82 31.69
CA GLU A 83 5.73 5.68 32.04
C GLU A 83 5.36 4.43 31.23
N ALA A 84 4.05 4.15 31.05
CA ALA A 84 3.59 3.06 30.19
C ALA A 84 4.06 3.23 28.73
N VAL A 85 4.07 4.47 28.22
CA VAL A 85 4.60 4.77 26.87
C VAL A 85 6.10 4.51 26.78
N ARG A 86 6.88 4.91 27.79
CA ARG A 86 8.33 4.64 27.82
C ARG A 86 8.63 3.14 27.86
N GLN A 87 7.87 2.38 28.67
CA GLN A 87 8.02 0.93 28.74
C GLN A 87 7.66 0.25 27.43
N ALA A 88 6.55 0.65 26.78
CA ALA A 88 6.16 0.14 25.46
C ALA A 88 7.21 0.45 24.39
N ALA A 89 7.79 1.66 24.39
CA ALA A 89 8.86 2.03 23.47
C ALA A 89 10.13 1.19 23.71
N SER A 90 10.52 0.97 24.98
CA SER A 90 11.71 0.18 25.33
C SER A 90 11.59 -1.30 24.96
N SER A 91 10.44 -1.91 25.22
CA SER A 91 10.17 -3.32 24.87
C SER A 91 10.14 -3.52 23.36
N THR A 92 9.55 -2.59 22.62
CA THR A 92 9.56 -2.58 21.16
C THR A 92 10.99 -2.47 20.63
N ALA A 93 11.79 -1.53 21.15
CA ALA A 93 13.20 -1.38 20.75
C ALA A 93 14.02 -2.65 21.03
N SER A 94 13.79 -3.32 22.17
CA SER A 94 14.45 -4.58 22.52
C SER A 94 14.03 -5.74 21.59
N ALA A 95 12.74 -5.88 21.29
CA ALA A 95 12.24 -6.91 20.37
C ALA A 95 12.83 -6.75 18.95
N VAL A 96 13.00 -5.51 18.50
CA VAL A 96 13.65 -5.19 17.22
C VAL A 96 15.13 -5.52 17.27
N GLY A 97 15.83 -5.15 18.34
CA GLY A 97 17.23 -5.51 18.54
C GLY A 97 17.43 -7.03 18.49
N ASN A 98 16.59 -7.78 19.18
CA ASN A 98 16.64 -9.25 19.21
C ASN A 98 16.29 -9.86 17.84
N PHE A 99 15.30 -9.32 17.13
CA PHE A 99 14.98 -9.75 15.76
C PHE A 99 16.17 -9.52 14.82
N LEU A 100 16.76 -8.32 14.83
CA LEU A 100 17.94 -7.99 14.02
C LEU A 100 19.15 -8.87 14.35
N GLN A 101 19.32 -9.26 15.61
CA GLN A 101 20.38 -10.17 16.05
C GLN A 101 20.10 -11.64 15.69
N ALA A 102 18.83 -12.05 15.63
CA ALA A 102 18.40 -13.40 15.26
C ALA A 102 18.43 -13.63 13.75
N LEU A 103 18.57 -12.58 12.93
CA LEU A 103 18.74 -12.72 11.49
C LEU A 103 20.03 -13.50 11.21
N PRO A 104 19.97 -14.60 10.43
CA PRO A 104 21.13 -15.44 10.20
C PRO A 104 22.25 -14.62 9.56
N LYS A 105 23.46 -14.66 10.15
CA LYS A 105 24.70 -14.07 9.64
C LYS A 105 25.20 -14.79 8.37
N ARG A 106 24.30 -15.08 7.42
CA ARG A 106 24.55 -16.00 6.30
C ARG A 106 25.32 -15.42 5.13
N TYR A 107 25.82 -14.18 5.19
CA TYR A 107 26.56 -13.60 4.07
C TYR A 107 27.91 -13.06 4.52
N GLY A 108 28.95 -13.78 4.08
CA GLY A 108 30.34 -13.37 4.17
C GLY A 108 30.67 -12.16 3.29
N PRO A 109 31.83 -11.54 3.50
CA PRO A 109 32.21 -10.22 2.99
C PRO A 109 32.71 -10.25 1.54
N ALA A 110 31.86 -10.65 0.59
CA ALA A 110 32.20 -10.59 -0.83
C ALA A 110 31.03 -10.06 -1.68
N VAL A 111 30.56 -8.85 -1.39
CA VAL A 111 29.84 -8.07 -2.40
C VAL A 111 30.89 -7.64 -3.43
N PRO A 112 30.76 -8.01 -4.71
CA PRO A 112 31.70 -7.58 -5.74
C PRO A 112 31.80 -6.04 -5.76
N PRO A 113 33.00 -5.46 -5.90
CA PRO A 113 33.17 -4.00 -5.86
C PRO A 113 32.36 -3.25 -6.92
N ALA A 114 32.02 -3.90 -8.04
CA ALA A 114 31.18 -3.33 -9.10
C ALA A 114 29.72 -3.09 -8.64
N ASP A 115 29.21 -3.86 -7.67
CA ASP A 115 27.81 -3.77 -7.25
C ASP A 115 27.60 -2.76 -6.12
N HIS A 116 28.67 -2.30 -5.47
CA HIS A 116 28.58 -1.45 -4.28
C HIS A 116 27.76 -0.16 -4.52
N HIS A 117 27.82 0.40 -5.73
CA HIS A 117 27.05 1.58 -6.09
C HIS A 117 25.54 1.30 -6.24
N LEU A 118 25.15 0.13 -6.77
CA LEU A 118 23.74 -0.27 -6.86
C LEU A 118 23.16 -0.50 -5.47
N TRP A 119 23.93 -1.17 -4.62
CA TRP A 119 23.65 -1.42 -3.21
C TRP A 119 23.40 -0.13 -2.42
N GLN A 120 24.32 0.83 -2.50
CA GLN A 120 24.15 2.12 -1.84
C GLN A 120 22.93 2.89 -2.38
N MET A 121 22.66 2.84 -3.69
CA MET A 121 21.48 3.47 -4.27
C MET A 121 20.19 2.84 -3.74
N ALA A 122 20.12 1.51 -3.67
CA ALA A 122 18.96 0.78 -3.17
C ALA A 122 18.68 1.18 -1.71
N ALA A 123 19.70 1.11 -0.84
CA ALA A 123 19.60 1.51 0.56
C ALA A 123 19.15 2.97 0.72
N LYS A 124 19.75 3.89 -0.03
CA LYS A 124 19.38 5.33 -0.02
C LYS A 124 17.94 5.54 -0.49
N SER A 125 17.49 4.80 -1.52
CA SER A 125 16.13 4.93 -2.06
C SER A 125 15.09 4.40 -1.07
N LEU A 126 15.34 3.23 -0.45
CA LEU A 126 14.47 2.67 0.58
C LEU A 126 14.37 3.60 1.79
N ALA A 127 15.51 4.09 2.28
CA ALA A 127 15.54 5.03 3.39
C ALA A 127 14.79 6.33 3.05
N ALA A 128 14.99 6.89 1.85
CA ALA A 128 14.29 8.10 1.41
C ALA A 128 12.76 7.89 1.35
N ILE A 129 12.30 6.75 0.84
CA ILE A 129 10.86 6.44 0.77
C ILE A 129 10.28 6.26 2.17
N ALA A 130 10.96 5.51 3.04
CA ALA A 130 10.52 5.32 4.43
C ALA A 130 10.47 6.65 5.20
N VAL A 131 11.47 7.52 5.03
CA VAL A 131 11.49 8.87 5.64
C VAL A 131 10.37 9.72 5.07
N LEU A 132 10.16 9.73 3.76
CA LEU A 132 9.06 10.49 3.13
C LEU A 132 7.70 10.07 3.70
N TRP A 133 7.47 8.77 3.80
CA TRP A 133 6.24 8.21 4.37
C TRP A 133 6.08 8.58 5.86
N MET A 134 7.13 8.39 6.66
CA MET A 134 7.13 8.76 8.09
C MET A 134 6.83 10.24 8.28
N VAL A 135 7.54 11.12 7.57
CA VAL A 135 7.35 12.57 7.66
C VAL A 135 5.93 12.95 7.25
N SER A 136 5.39 12.37 6.17
CA SER A 136 4.03 12.62 5.72
C SER A 136 2.98 12.32 6.80
N ILE A 137 3.11 11.18 7.48
CA ILE A 137 2.24 10.76 8.59
C ILE A 137 2.43 11.65 9.82
N LEU A 138 3.67 11.93 10.21
CA LEU A 138 3.97 12.72 11.41
C LEU A 138 3.49 14.17 11.25
N ILE A 139 3.63 14.76 10.07
CA ILE A 139 3.03 16.07 9.77
C ILE A 139 1.50 15.98 9.88
N GLY A 140 0.90 14.91 9.35
CA GLY A 140 -0.55 14.67 9.49
C GLY A 140 -0.97 14.64 10.96
N GLY A 141 -0.35 13.80 11.77
CA GLY A 141 -0.62 13.67 13.20
C GLY A 141 -0.31 14.95 13.99
N PHE A 142 0.73 15.71 13.64
CA PHE A 142 1.02 17.00 14.30
C PHE A 142 -0.05 18.04 13.98
N LEU A 143 -0.50 18.08 12.72
CA LEU A 143 -1.61 18.91 12.26
C LEU A 143 -2.98 18.35 12.67
N HIS A 144 -3.04 17.27 13.47
CA HIS A 144 -4.26 16.82 14.13
C HIS A 144 -4.75 17.96 15.01
N SER A 145 -5.72 18.70 14.48
CA SER A 145 -6.28 19.86 15.12
C SER A 145 -7.40 19.40 16.04
N GLU A 146 -7.30 19.72 17.33
CA GLU A 146 -8.37 19.57 18.34
C GLU A 146 -9.68 20.28 17.91
N VAL A 147 -9.59 21.15 16.90
CA VAL A 147 -10.67 21.90 16.23
C VAL A 147 -11.84 21.02 15.76
N HIS A 148 -11.71 19.69 15.70
CA HIS A 148 -12.78 18.81 15.20
C HIS A 148 -13.72 18.25 16.26
N HIS A 149 -13.54 18.61 17.54
CA HIS A 149 -14.52 18.25 18.58
C HIS A 149 -15.92 18.88 18.39
N GLY A 150 -16.08 19.81 17.43
CA GLY A 150 -17.37 20.45 17.12
C GLY A 150 -17.88 20.30 15.68
N MET A 151 -17.13 19.68 14.75
CA MET A 151 -17.61 19.54 13.37
C MET A 151 -18.44 18.26 13.22
N GLU A 152 -19.69 18.41 12.74
CA GLU A 152 -20.53 17.27 12.38
C GLU A 152 -19.79 16.36 11.38
N THR A 153 -19.73 15.06 11.70
CA THR A 153 -19.02 14.03 10.93
C THR A 153 -19.38 14.02 9.45
N LYS A 154 -20.60 14.44 9.09
CA LYS A 154 -21.07 14.54 7.70
C LYS A 154 -20.34 15.62 6.89
N ALA A 155 -20.04 16.77 7.50
CA ALA A 155 -19.31 17.85 6.83
C ALA A 155 -17.84 17.48 6.59
N LEU A 156 -17.25 16.67 7.49
CA LEU A 156 -15.90 16.14 7.34
C LEU A 156 -15.79 15.20 6.13
N HIS A 157 -16.73 14.27 5.98
CA HIS A 157 -16.73 13.30 4.87
C HIS A 157 -16.86 13.96 3.50
N ALA A 158 -17.59 15.08 3.39
CA ALA A 158 -17.73 15.81 2.13
C ALA A 158 -16.44 16.54 1.68
N ARG A 159 -15.45 16.70 2.58
CA ARG A 159 -14.25 17.52 2.34
C ARG A 159 -12.94 16.74 2.24
N LEU A 160 -12.96 15.41 2.39
CA LEU A 160 -11.75 14.59 2.35
C LEU A 160 -11.36 14.30 0.88
N PRO A 161 -10.27 14.91 0.35
CA PRO A 161 -9.93 14.86 -1.08
C PRO A 161 -9.54 13.45 -1.57
N LEU A 162 -9.32 12.49 -0.66
CA LEU A 162 -8.92 11.11 -0.97
C LEU A 162 -9.88 10.05 -0.40
N LEU A 163 -11.11 10.41 0.00
CA LEU A 163 -12.06 9.43 0.57
C LEU A 163 -12.35 8.25 -0.39
N TRP A 164 -12.34 8.50 -1.70
CA TRP A 164 -12.50 7.45 -2.71
C TRP A 164 -11.34 6.46 -2.68
N PHE A 165 -10.12 6.95 -2.46
CA PHE A 165 -8.91 6.14 -2.41
C PHE A 165 -8.79 5.39 -1.08
N ASP A 166 -9.14 6.02 0.05
CA ASP A 166 -9.24 5.35 1.35
C ASP A 166 -10.14 4.10 1.26
N ARG A 167 -11.34 4.23 0.68
CA ARG A 167 -12.25 3.08 0.47
C ARG A 167 -11.61 1.98 -0.37
N LEU A 168 -10.83 2.35 -1.38
CA LEU A 168 -10.11 1.41 -2.22
C LEU A 168 -8.96 0.75 -1.46
N LEU A 169 -8.20 1.49 -0.66
CA LEU A 169 -7.11 1.00 0.17
C LEU A 169 -7.60 0.04 1.27
N ARG A 170 -8.77 0.32 1.86
CA ARG A 170 -9.42 -0.58 2.83
C ARG A 170 -9.84 -1.89 2.19
N ARG A 171 -10.51 -1.83 1.04
CA ARG A 171 -11.08 -3.01 0.39
C ARG A 171 -10.04 -3.83 -0.37
N HIS A 172 -9.09 -3.17 -1.02
CA HIS A 172 -8.17 -3.76 -1.98
C HIS A 172 -6.70 -3.48 -1.67
N GLY A 173 -6.37 -2.89 -0.52
CA GLY A 173 -4.99 -2.54 -0.18
C GLY A 173 -3.99 -3.69 -0.26
N PRO A 174 -4.31 -4.94 0.12
CA PRO A 174 -3.40 -6.07 -0.10
C PRO A 174 -3.11 -6.35 -1.59
N LEU A 175 -4.04 -6.00 -2.48
CA LEU A 175 -3.95 -6.24 -3.92
C LEU A 175 -3.31 -5.07 -4.68
N LEU A 176 -3.25 -3.88 -4.07
CA LEU A 176 -2.74 -2.66 -4.71
C LEU A 176 -1.32 -2.77 -5.28
N PRO A 177 -0.36 -3.48 -4.64
CA PRO A 177 0.96 -3.65 -5.23
C PRO A 177 1.02 -4.68 -6.37
N LEU A 178 0.02 -5.55 -6.52
CA LEU A 178 0.05 -6.64 -7.51
C LEU A 178 0.16 -6.15 -8.97
N PRO A 179 -0.54 -5.09 -9.41
CA PRO A 179 -0.33 -4.54 -10.74
C PRO A 179 1.11 -4.07 -10.99
N ILE A 180 1.76 -3.47 -9.98
CA ILE A 180 3.16 -3.03 -10.10
C ILE A 180 4.09 -4.23 -10.18
N PHE A 181 3.89 -5.24 -9.34
CA PHE A 181 4.62 -6.50 -9.40
C PHE A 181 4.44 -7.21 -10.75
N ALA A 182 3.23 -7.19 -11.31
CA ALA A 182 2.96 -7.76 -12.64
C ALA A 182 3.69 -7.01 -13.76
N ILE A 183 3.78 -5.67 -13.67
CA ILE A 183 4.59 -4.88 -14.61
C ILE A 183 6.07 -5.26 -14.47
N ARG A 184 6.60 -5.37 -13.24
CA ARG A 184 7.99 -5.79 -13.04
C ARG A 184 8.25 -7.20 -13.57
N LEU A 185 7.34 -8.14 -13.32
CA LEU A 185 7.39 -9.49 -13.88
C LEU A 185 7.50 -9.45 -15.41
N ALA A 186 6.66 -8.65 -16.07
CA ALA A 186 6.71 -8.48 -17.51
C ALA A 186 8.02 -7.84 -17.99
N VAL A 187 8.54 -6.85 -17.27
CA VAL A 187 9.85 -6.22 -17.53
C VAL A 187 10.97 -7.24 -17.46
N ASP A 188 11.02 -8.04 -16.40
CA ASP A 188 12.08 -9.02 -16.17
C ASP A 188 12.03 -10.15 -17.20
N ILE A 189 10.83 -10.64 -17.56
CA ILE A 189 10.63 -11.62 -18.64
C ILE A 189 11.09 -11.04 -19.99
N ALA A 190 10.66 -9.82 -20.31
CA ALA A 190 11.03 -9.16 -21.56
C ALA A 190 12.54 -8.93 -21.65
N ALA A 191 13.21 -8.61 -20.53
CA ALA A 191 14.66 -8.48 -20.47
C ALA A 191 15.37 -9.80 -20.80
N VAL A 192 14.95 -10.92 -20.21
CA VAL A 192 15.53 -12.25 -20.48
C VAL A 192 15.34 -12.65 -21.94
N MET A 193 14.12 -12.53 -22.46
CA MET A 193 13.81 -12.91 -23.84
C MET A 193 14.55 -12.04 -24.87
N SER A 194 14.69 -10.74 -24.61
CA SER A 194 15.38 -9.83 -25.54
C SER A 194 16.89 -10.05 -25.60
N ASN A 195 17.47 -10.69 -24.59
CA ASN A 195 18.87 -11.12 -24.61
C ASN A 195 19.07 -12.48 -25.32
N GLY A 196 18.02 -13.02 -25.95
CA GLY A 196 18.06 -14.30 -26.66
C GLY A 196 18.06 -15.53 -25.74
N HIS A 197 17.81 -15.35 -24.44
CA HIS A 197 17.71 -16.45 -23.49
C HIS A 197 16.30 -17.01 -23.44
N ASP A 198 16.18 -18.34 -23.51
CA ASP A 198 14.94 -19.05 -23.21
C ASP A 198 14.62 -18.94 -21.71
N LEU A 199 13.34 -18.91 -21.34
CA LEU A 199 12.89 -19.04 -19.95
C LEU A 199 13.29 -20.40 -19.33
N ARG A 200 13.61 -21.40 -20.15
CA ARG A 200 14.17 -22.69 -19.68
C ARG A 200 15.69 -22.66 -19.46
N SER A 201 16.36 -21.56 -19.81
CA SER A 201 17.79 -21.39 -19.58
C SER A 201 18.11 -21.21 -18.08
N PRO A 202 19.39 -21.37 -17.67
CA PRO A 202 19.82 -21.05 -16.31
C PRO A 202 19.49 -19.61 -15.89
N GLN A 203 19.49 -18.66 -16.81
CA GLN A 203 19.06 -17.27 -16.56
C GLN A 203 17.56 -17.22 -16.25
N GLY A 204 16.74 -17.98 -16.97
CA GLY A 204 15.32 -18.13 -16.70
C GLY A 204 15.02 -18.77 -15.35
N ASP A 205 15.82 -19.77 -14.94
CA ASP A 205 15.72 -20.37 -13.59
C ASP A 205 16.03 -19.36 -12.48
N ARG A 206 17.09 -18.56 -12.64
CA ARG A 206 17.41 -17.48 -11.70
C ARG A 206 16.29 -16.46 -11.60
N LEU A 207 15.69 -16.10 -12.73
CA LEU A 207 14.54 -15.20 -12.77
C LEU A 207 13.35 -15.80 -11.99
N ARG A 208 12.99 -17.06 -12.28
CA ARG A 208 11.91 -17.77 -11.56
C ARG A 208 12.15 -17.79 -10.06
N HIS A 209 13.37 -18.10 -9.63
CA HIS A 209 13.73 -18.12 -8.22
C HIS A 209 13.53 -16.74 -7.56
N ARG A 210 14.03 -15.65 -8.18
CA ARG A 210 13.87 -14.29 -7.67
C ARG A 210 12.41 -13.85 -7.59
N LEU A 211 11.61 -14.22 -8.59
CA LEU A 211 10.18 -13.92 -8.61
C LEU A 211 9.41 -14.71 -7.55
N ALA A 212 9.76 -15.99 -7.36
CA ALA A 212 9.19 -16.81 -6.31
C ALA A 212 9.54 -16.26 -4.92
N GLU A 213 10.79 -15.86 -4.72
CA GLU A 213 11.26 -15.25 -3.47
C GLU A 213 10.51 -13.95 -3.15
N ALA A 214 10.41 -13.03 -4.13
CA ALA A 214 9.63 -11.81 -3.98
C ALA A 214 8.14 -12.11 -3.71
N GLY A 215 7.58 -13.09 -4.42
CA GLY A 215 6.21 -13.55 -4.22
C GLY A 215 5.97 -14.05 -2.79
N VAL A 216 6.87 -14.87 -2.25
CA VAL A 216 6.79 -15.38 -0.87
C VAL A 216 6.84 -14.23 0.14
N VAL A 217 7.75 -13.27 -0.04
CA VAL A 217 7.84 -12.08 0.83
C VAL A 217 6.55 -11.27 0.79
N TYR A 218 5.99 -11.02 -0.40
CA TYR A 218 4.78 -10.21 -0.55
C TYR A 218 3.53 -10.92 -0.02
N VAL A 219 3.44 -12.23 -0.21
CA VAL A 219 2.39 -13.07 0.40
C VAL A 219 2.53 -13.06 1.92
N GLY A 220 3.75 -13.15 2.46
CA GLY A 220 4.00 -13.04 3.90
C GLY A 220 3.55 -11.70 4.48
N VAL A 221 3.94 -10.59 3.85
CA VAL A 221 3.50 -9.23 4.23
C VAL A 221 1.98 -9.10 4.16
N THR A 222 1.37 -9.64 3.09
CA THR A 222 -0.10 -9.66 2.91
C THR A 222 -0.80 -10.49 3.98
N ALA A 223 -0.24 -11.65 4.35
CA ALA A 223 -0.80 -12.52 5.38
C ALA A 223 -0.77 -11.84 6.75
N VAL A 224 0.36 -11.21 7.12
CA VAL A 224 0.47 -10.41 8.37
C VAL A 224 -0.57 -9.30 8.38
N ARG A 225 -0.72 -8.58 7.25
CA ARG A 225 -1.74 -7.54 7.09
C ARG A 225 -3.16 -8.08 7.32
N LEU A 226 -3.53 -9.17 6.63
CA LEU A 226 -4.86 -9.78 6.75
C LEU A 226 -5.12 -10.32 8.16
N PHE A 227 -4.10 -10.88 8.81
CA PHE A 227 -4.18 -11.35 10.18
C PHE A 227 -4.48 -10.21 11.16
N VAL A 228 -3.73 -9.11 11.08
CA VAL A 228 -3.96 -7.92 11.94
C VAL A 228 -5.33 -7.31 11.67
N TYR A 229 -5.73 -7.20 10.39
CA TYR A 229 -7.07 -6.72 10.03
C TYR A 229 -8.18 -7.66 10.54
N GLY A 230 -7.98 -8.97 10.47
CA GLY A 230 -8.92 -9.98 10.99
C GLY A 230 -9.06 -9.92 12.52
N LEU A 231 -7.95 -9.82 13.25
CA LEU A 231 -7.96 -9.61 14.70
C LEU A 231 -8.72 -8.33 15.09
N HIS A 232 -8.52 -7.27 14.29
CA HIS A 232 -9.21 -6.02 14.46
C HIS A 232 -10.73 -6.20 14.27
N TYR A 233 -11.16 -6.79 13.15
CA TYR A 233 -12.56 -7.00 12.81
C TYR A 233 -13.29 -7.94 13.78
N ALA A 234 -12.64 -9.02 14.21
CA ALA A 234 -13.21 -10.00 15.13
C ALA A 234 -13.43 -9.44 16.55
N GLY A 235 -13.01 -8.20 16.83
CA GLY A 235 -13.18 -7.58 18.13
C GLY A 235 -12.42 -8.31 19.24
N VAL A 236 -11.42 -9.14 18.89
CA VAL A 236 -10.60 -9.91 19.84
C VAL A 236 -9.96 -8.99 20.87
N TYR A 237 -9.60 -7.78 20.46
CA TYR A 237 -9.10 -6.72 21.34
C TYR A 237 -10.13 -6.23 22.36
N ARG A 238 -11.43 -6.17 21.99
CA ARG A 238 -12.50 -5.87 22.97
C ARG A 238 -12.63 -6.98 24.00
N LEU A 239 -12.42 -8.24 23.60
CA LEU A 239 -12.45 -9.38 24.50
C LEU A 239 -11.25 -9.34 25.47
N LEU A 240 -10.04 -9.09 24.95
CA LEU A 240 -8.81 -8.98 25.75
C LEU A 240 -8.86 -7.78 26.72
N SER A 241 -9.42 -6.65 26.28
CA SER A 241 -9.64 -5.48 27.13
C SER A 241 -10.65 -5.77 28.24
N ARG A 242 -11.75 -6.47 27.94
CA ARG A 242 -12.73 -6.91 28.95
C ARG A 242 -12.17 -7.92 29.96
N ALA A 243 -11.23 -8.76 29.54
CA ALA A 243 -10.60 -9.75 30.40
C ALA A 243 -9.60 -9.14 31.40
N GLY A 244 -9.40 -7.81 31.41
CA GLY A 244 -8.42 -7.14 32.28
C GLY A 244 -6.96 -7.51 31.97
N ALA A 245 -6.73 -8.25 30.89
CA ALA A 245 -5.40 -8.68 30.47
C ALA A 245 -4.56 -7.52 29.92
N VAL A 246 -5.22 -6.41 29.53
CA VAL A 246 -4.56 -5.20 28.99
C VAL A 246 -5.17 -3.97 29.67
N SER A 247 -4.80 -3.71 30.93
CA SER A 247 -5.45 -2.70 31.77
C SER A 247 -5.06 -1.23 31.52
N ALA A 248 -4.16 -0.89 30.60
CA ALA A 248 -3.64 0.50 30.58
C ALA A 248 -3.36 1.12 29.20
N VAL A 249 -3.55 0.40 28.11
CA VAL A 249 -3.42 1.02 26.80
C VAL A 249 -4.83 1.17 26.24
N PRO A 250 -5.36 2.40 26.10
CA PRO A 250 -6.54 2.63 25.28
C PRO A 250 -6.10 2.38 23.84
N ILE A 251 -5.93 1.10 23.48
CA ILE A 251 -5.84 0.64 22.11
C ILE A 251 -7.29 0.63 21.62
N GLN A 252 -7.94 1.80 21.61
CA GLN A 252 -8.97 2.05 20.64
C GLN A 252 -8.25 2.04 19.30
N LEU A 253 -8.02 0.84 18.80
CA LEU A 253 -7.50 0.61 17.47
C LEU A 253 -6.22 1.40 17.21
N MET A 254 -5.08 0.78 17.55
CA MET A 254 -3.84 1.01 16.83
C MET A 254 -4.19 1.32 15.37
N SER A 255 -3.80 2.49 14.85
CA SER A 255 -4.16 2.95 13.51
C SER A 255 -3.89 1.88 12.48
N ASP A 256 -4.88 1.04 12.24
CA ASP A 256 -4.81 -0.09 11.34
C ASP A 256 -4.56 0.46 9.95
N HIS A 257 -5.11 1.64 9.64
CA HIS A 257 -4.86 2.33 8.40
C HIS A 257 -3.37 2.71 8.25
N ILE A 258 -2.74 3.36 9.24
CA ILE A 258 -1.31 3.73 9.16
C ILE A 258 -0.43 2.49 9.12
N PHE A 259 -0.69 1.51 9.98
CA PHE A 259 0.09 0.28 10.06
C PHE A 259 -0.06 -0.59 8.80
N LEU A 260 -1.30 -0.83 8.34
CA LEU A 260 -1.57 -1.59 7.11
C LEU A 260 -1.14 -0.81 5.87
N GLY A 261 -1.15 0.53 5.92
CA GLY A 261 -0.58 1.39 4.88
C GLY A 261 0.93 1.22 4.76
N ALA A 262 1.63 1.05 5.88
CA ALA A 262 3.07 0.77 5.89
C ALA A 262 3.42 -0.49 5.08
N SER A 263 2.56 -1.51 5.10
CA SER A 263 2.76 -2.74 4.32
C SER A 263 2.76 -2.48 2.81
N VAL A 264 1.87 -1.61 2.33
CA VAL A 264 1.77 -1.22 0.91
C VAL A 264 2.99 -0.41 0.52
N VAL A 265 3.36 0.56 1.35
CA VAL A 265 4.54 1.41 1.12
C VAL A 265 5.80 0.55 1.05
N ALA A 266 5.93 -0.45 1.92
CA ALA A 266 7.10 -1.33 1.92
C ALA A 266 7.22 -2.09 0.60
N ILE A 267 6.13 -2.70 0.11
CA ILE A 267 6.13 -3.43 -1.17
C ILE A 267 6.40 -2.46 -2.34
N LEU A 268 5.76 -1.29 -2.37
CA LEU A 268 5.98 -0.30 -3.42
C LEU A 268 7.41 0.24 -3.42
N SER A 269 8.01 0.40 -2.24
CA SER A 269 9.41 0.84 -2.13
C SER A 269 10.36 -0.19 -2.75
N ALA A 270 10.08 -1.48 -2.55
CA ALA A 270 10.84 -2.56 -3.16
C ALA A 270 10.72 -2.58 -4.68
N GLU A 271 9.49 -2.50 -5.18
CA GLU A 271 9.23 -2.47 -6.62
C GLU A 271 9.86 -1.25 -7.31
N LEU A 272 9.79 -0.07 -6.69
CA LEU A 272 10.46 1.15 -7.20
C LEU A 272 11.98 0.95 -7.32
N VAL A 273 12.61 0.34 -6.32
CA VAL A 273 14.05 0.07 -6.33
C VAL A 273 14.40 -0.95 -7.41
N LEU A 274 13.66 -2.05 -7.50
CA LEU A 274 13.91 -3.10 -8.49
C LEU A 274 13.73 -2.57 -9.93
N LEU A 275 12.65 -1.83 -10.21
CA LEU A 275 12.43 -1.21 -11.52
C LEU A 275 13.51 -0.19 -11.87
N ARG A 276 13.96 0.60 -10.89
CA ARG A 276 15.08 1.55 -11.06
C ARG A 276 16.39 0.83 -11.37
N CYS A 277 16.65 -0.32 -10.74
CA CYS A 277 17.81 -1.15 -11.05
C CYS A 277 17.76 -1.64 -12.50
N THR A 278 16.61 -2.09 -12.99
CA THR A 278 16.45 -2.51 -14.39
C THR A 278 16.73 -1.37 -15.38
N LEU A 279 16.27 -0.14 -15.07
CA LEU A 279 16.54 1.03 -15.91
C LEU A 279 18.03 1.39 -16.04
N ARG A 280 18.84 1.04 -15.04
CA ARG A 280 20.29 1.29 -15.04
C ARG A 280 21.10 0.24 -15.78
N GLN A 281 20.50 -0.89 -16.17
CA GLN A 281 21.19 -1.90 -16.95
C GLN A 281 21.46 -1.37 -18.36
N ALA A 282 22.74 -1.20 -18.70
CA ALA A 282 23.17 -0.61 -19.97
C ALA A 282 22.62 -1.38 -21.18
N SER A 283 22.71 -2.71 -21.13
CA SER A 283 22.36 -3.65 -22.22
C SER A 283 20.85 -3.86 -22.42
N CYS A 284 20.00 -3.21 -21.63
CA CYS A 284 18.57 -3.45 -21.69
C CYS A 284 17.92 -2.73 -22.91
N PRO A 285 17.12 -3.43 -23.73
CA PRO A 285 16.45 -2.85 -24.90
C PRO A 285 15.51 -1.68 -24.57
N VAL A 286 15.23 -0.84 -25.57
CA VAL A 286 14.39 0.36 -25.41
C VAL A 286 12.97 0.02 -24.96
N HIS A 287 12.33 -1.01 -25.52
CA HIS A 287 10.96 -1.39 -25.13
C HIS A 287 10.87 -1.84 -23.66
N VAL A 288 11.87 -2.58 -23.17
CA VAL A 288 11.96 -3.00 -21.76
C VAL A 288 12.16 -1.78 -20.86
N LYS A 289 13.04 -0.84 -21.24
CA LYS A 289 13.23 0.42 -20.51
C LYS A 289 11.95 1.27 -20.48
N THR A 290 11.19 1.33 -21.57
CA THR A 290 9.90 2.05 -21.60
C THR A 290 8.89 1.42 -20.65
N LEU A 291 8.76 0.10 -20.64
CA LEU A 291 7.87 -0.61 -19.73
C LEU A 291 8.30 -0.41 -18.26
N ALA A 292 9.59 -0.47 -17.97
CA ALA A 292 10.13 -0.21 -16.63
C ALA A 292 9.88 1.23 -16.16
N ARG A 293 9.97 2.24 -17.05
CA ARG A 293 9.60 3.63 -16.74
C ARG A 293 8.13 3.77 -16.43
N ALA A 294 7.26 3.12 -17.22
CA ALA A 294 5.82 3.13 -16.97
C ALA A 294 5.49 2.50 -15.60
N GLY A 295 6.10 1.36 -15.27
CA GLY A 295 5.99 0.73 -13.95
C GLY A 295 6.48 1.63 -12.82
N LEU A 296 7.63 2.29 -13.00
CA LEU A 296 8.20 3.20 -12.01
C LEU A 296 7.27 4.39 -11.74
N LEU A 297 6.72 5.00 -12.80
CA LEU A 297 5.76 6.10 -12.68
C LEU A 297 4.46 5.66 -12.01
N ALA A 298 3.93 4.49 -12.37
CA ALA A 298 2.73 3.93 -11.75
C ALA A 298 2.95 3.65 -10.26
N ALA A 299 4.10 3.06 -9.90
CA ALA A 299 4.46 2.78 -8.51
C ALA A 299 4.65 4.06 -7.70
N ALA A 300 5.29 5.08 -8.28
CA ALA A 300 5.48 6.39 -7.64
C ALA A 300 4.15 7.12 -7.43
N ALA A 301 3.27 7.11 -8.44
CA ALA A 301 1.94 7.71 -8.32
C ALA A 301 1.11 7.02 -7.23
N LEU A 302 1.14 5.68 -7.19
CA LEU A 302 0.45 4.92 -6.15
C LEU A 302 1.04 5.17 -4.77
N LEU A 303 2.37 5.28 -4.65
CA LEU A 303 3.04 5.65 -3.40
C LEU A 303 2.61 7.04 -2.91
N VAL A 304 2.53 8.03 -3.81
CA VAL A 304 2.04 9.38 -3.47
C VAL A 304 0.60 9.33 -2.97
N LEU A 305 -0.28 8.56 -3.63
CA LEU A 305 -1.67 8.39 -3.18
C LEU A 305 -1.75 7.74 -1.80
N VAL A 306 -0.96 6.68 -1.55
CA VAL A 306 -0.89 6.02 -0.24
C VAL A 306 -0.36 6.98 0.83
N CYS A 307 0.73 7.71 0.57
CA CYS A 307 1.25 8.71 1.52
C CYS A 307 0.22 9.81 1.81
N GLY A 308 -0.45 10.33 0.78
CA GLY A 308 -1.50 11.35 0.94
C GLY A 308 -2.68 10.84 1.77
N ASP A 309 -3.11 9.61 1.52
CA ASP A 309 -4.18 8.96 2.29
C ASP A 309 -3.79 8.77 3.75
N MET A 310 -2.57 8.29 4.02
CA MET A 310 -2.04 8.14 5.37
C MET A 310 -1.89 9.48 6.09
N HIS A 311 -1.47 10.53 5.38
CA HIS A 311 -1.39 11.89 5.92
C HIS A 311 -2.76 12.39 6.39
N PHE A 312 -3.78 12.32 5.53
CA PHE A 312 -5.13 12.74 5.90
C PHE A 312 -5.73 11.84 6.99
N THR A 313 -5.41 10.55 6.95
CA THR A 313 -5.87 9.61 7.96
C THR A 313 -5.30 9.94 9.34
N ALA A 314 -3.98 10.18 9.42
CA ALA A 314 -3.32 10.65 10.63
C ALA A 314 -3.89 11.99 11.11
N LYS A 315 -4.11 12.93 10.19
CA LYS A 315 -4.62 14.26 10.51
C LYS A 315 -6.03 14.25 11.08
N PHE A 316 -6.93 13.44 10.53
CA PHE A 316 -8.35 13.54 10.84
C PHE A 316 -8.89 12.45 11.76
N PHE A 317 -8.23 11.30 11.85
CA PHE A 317 -8.81 10.12 12.50
C PHE A 317 -7.97 9.51 13.63
N HIS A 318 -6.72 9.95 13.84
CA HIS A 318 -5.86 9.36 14.87
C HIS A 318 -5.24 10.41 15.78
N GLU A 319 -5.11 10.04 17.05
CA GLU A 319 -4.32 10.82 17.99
C GLU A 319 -2.84 10.78 17.63
N ARG A 320 -2.08 11.76 18.11
CA ARG A 320 -0.63 11.89 17.85
C ARG A 320 0.15 10.65 18.27
N MET A 321 -0.17 10.10 19.45
CA MET A 321 0.53 8.94 19.99
C MET A 321 0.18 7.66 19.23
N GLU A 322 -1.09 7.48 18.85
CA GLU A 322 -1.51 6.35 18.01
C GLU A 322 -0.84 6.38 16.64
N THR A 323 -0.78 7.57 16.04
CA THR A 323 -0.11 7.82 14.76
C THR A 323 1.37 7.46 14.85
N PHE A 324 2.05 7.95 15.89
CA PHE A 324 3.47 7.68 16.11
C PHE A 324 3.74 6.18 16.32
N LEU A 325 2.99 5.53 17.21
CA LEU A 325 3.14 4.10 17.48
C LEU A 325 2.84 3.26 16.24
N GLY A 326 1.75 3.57 15.50
CA GLY A 326 1.41 2.89 14.25
C GLY A 326 2.51 3.01 13.19
N ALA A 327 3.13 4.20 13.08
CA ALA A 327 4.23 4.43 12.16
C ALA A 327 5.49 3.64 12.53
N ILE A 328 5.88 3.65 13.81
CA ILE A 328 7.01 2.85 14.31
C ILE A 328 6.75 1.36 14.11
N LEU A 329 5.59 0.84 14.52
CA LEU A 329 5.25 -0.57 14.34
C LEU A 329 5.24 -0.96 12.86
N GLY A 330 4.73 -0.09 11.97
CA GLY A 330 4.75 -0.33 10.52
C GLY A 330 6.17 -0.36 9.95
N LEU A 331 7.06 0.51 10.43
CA LEU A 331 8.48 0.49 10.06
C LEU A 331 9.13 -0.84 10.44
N LEU A 332 8.90 -1.28 11.68
CA LEU A 332 9.52 -2.50 12.23
C LEU A 332 8.96 -3.78 11.60
N ALA A 333 7.65 -3.83 11.37
CA ALA A 333 6.98 -5.02 10.86
C ALA A 333 7.14 -5.20 9.33
N PHE A 334 7.30 -4.10 8.57
CA PHE A 334 7.29 -4.16 7.11
C PHE A 334 8.51 -3.53 6.45
N GLN A 335 8.86 -2.29 6.81
CA GLN A 335 9.93 -1.56 6.12
C GLN A 335 11.31 -2.18 6.38
N ILE A 336 11.63 -2.49 7.64
CA ILE A 336 12.90 -3.11 8.00
C ILE A 336 13.03 -4.52 7.40
N PRO A 337 12.04 -5.42 7.50
CA PRO A 337 12.12 -6.73 6.85
C PRO A 337 12.27 -6.65 5.33
N ILE A 338 11.56 -5.76 4.64
CA ILE A 338 11.72 -5.59 3.19
C ILE A 338 13.08 -5.00 2.85
N ALA A 339 13.55 -4.00 3.60
CA ALA A 339 14.88 -3.44 3.38
C ALA A 339 15.96 -4.49 3.64
N TRP A 340 15.83 -5.29 4.70
CA TRP A 340 16.73 -6.40 4.98
C TRP A 340 16.70 -7.44 3.87
N TRP A 341 15.52 -7.84 3.41
CA TRP A 341 15.37 -8.79 2.31
C TRP A 341 16.06 -8.26 1.04
N LEU A 342 15.76 -7.04 0.61
CA LEU A 342 16.42 -6.45 -0.56
C LEU A 342 17.92 -6.28 -0.37
N LEU A 343 18.35 -5.99 0.86
CA LEU A 343 19.74 -5.67 1.15
C LEU A 343 20.61 -6.87 1.56
N TYR A 344 20.04 -8.02 1.84
CA TYR A 344 20.85 -9.16 2.29
C TYR A 344 20.31 -10.50 1.80
N GLY A 345 19.00 -10.59 1.57
CA GLY A 345 18.36 -11.80 1.02
C GLY A 345 18.39 -11.85 -0.50
N TYR A 346 18.24 -10.70 -1.16
CA TYR A 346 18.13 -10.63 -2.61
C TYR A 346 19.50 -10.80 -3.26
N SER A 347 19.83 -12.04 -3.63
CA SER A 347 21.05 -12.35 -4.36
C SER A 347 20.99 -11.73 -5.76
N VAL A 348 21.53 -10.51 -5.89
CA VAL A 348 21.90 -9.90 -7.16
C VAL A 348 23.12 -10.66 -7.67
N VAL A 349 22.87 -11.64 -8.54
CA VAL A 349 23.87 -12.44 -9.27
C VAL A 349 23.81 -12.12 -10.75
#